data_AF-A0A1Z2SIC5-F1
#
_entry.id   AF-A0A1Z2SIC5-F1
#
_cell.length_a   1.000
_cell.length_b   1.000
_cell.length_c   1.000
_cell.angle_alpha   90.00
_cell.angle_beta   90.00
_cell.angle_gamma   90.00
#
_symmetry.space_group_name_H-M   'P 1'
#
loop_
_entity.id
_entity.type
_entity.pdbx_description
1 polymer ?
#
loop_
_entity_poly.entity_id
_entity_poly.type
_entity_poly.pdbx_seq_one_letter_code
_entity_poly.pdbx_strand_id
1 'polypeptide(L)'
;MAIPKIAAYPIPTSDSFPENKVNWQLDAKRAVLLIHDMQDYFINFFDKKAEPVPALIQHIQLIKQAASTAGIPVVYTAQPANQDPQERALLTDFWGTGLTQDTAIITDVAPQDNDVTYTKWRYSAFKKTPLLEWMNDTGRDQLIIVGVYAHIGVLSTALDAFMLDIQPFVVGDAVADFSLADHQYALQFITGRAGSVKSTQRVIEEIQHSAQSFTPTALDMIDLETMQQDVAEILDLDIEEIDVDENLMLLGLDSIRAMSLFEKWRKQGVDVTFSEVIQKVTLRAWWQTMEAAQTRAVA
;
A
#
# COMPACT_ATOMS: atom_id res chain seq x y z
N MET A 1 -7.68 15.89 -27.37
CA MET A 1 -6.30 15.66 -27.85
C MET A 1 -5.85 14.26 -27.45
N ALA A 2 -5.13 13.54 -28.31
CA ALA A 2 -4.57 12.24 -27.92
C ALA A 2 -3.32 12.43 -27.04
N ILE A 3 -2.96 11.42 -26.25
CA ILE A 3 -1.67 11.38 -25.56
C ILE A 3 -0.56 11.45 -26.63
N PRO A 4 0.43 12.34 -26.51
CA PRO A 4 1.48 12.47 -27.52
C PRO A 4 2.43 11.27 -27.47
N LYS A 5 3.17 11.04 -28.55
CA LYS A 5 4.40 10.23 -28.46
C LYS A 5 5.40 11.01 -27.60
N ILE A 6 5.87 10.39 -26.54
CA ILE A 6 6.70 11.03 -25.52
C ILE A 6 8.16 10.90 -25.91
N ALA A 7 8.87 12.03 -25.94
CA ALA A 7 10.30 12.04 -26.23
C ALA A 7 11.10 11.54 -25.02
N ALA A 8 12.22 10.88 -25.28
CA ALA A 8 13.12 10.44 -24.24
C ALA A 8 13.69 11.63 -23.47
N TYR A 9 13.80 11.49 -22.15
CA TYR A 9 14.44 12.47 -21.27
C TYR A 9 15.04 11.74 -20.06
N PRO A 10 16.13 12.26 -19.46
CA PRO A 10 16.76 11.60 -18.32
C PRO A 10 15.86 11.68 -17.08
N ILE A 11 15.77 10.58 -16.32
CA ILE A 11 15.05 10.61 -15.05
C ILE A 11 15.74 11.60 -14.07
N PRO A 12 14.98 12.45 -13.35
CA PRO A 12 15.56 13.36 -12.36
C PRO A 12 16.28 12.60 -11.24
N THR A 13 17.45 13.08 -10.84
CA THR A 13 18.21 12.54 -9.71
C THR A 13 17.86 13.28 -8.42
N SER A 14 18.09 12.64 -7.26
CA SER A 14 17.76 13.19 -5.94
C SER A 14 18.33 14.60 -5.70
N ASP A 15 19.53 14.88 -6.20
CA ASP A 15 20.21 16.16 -6.05
C ASP A 15 19.49 17.32 -6.78
N SER A 16 18.62 16.97 -7.73
CA SER A 16 17.80 17.93 -8.49
C SER A 16 16.39 18.13 -7.90
N PHE A 17 16.02 17.39 -6.86
CA PHE A 17 14.69 17.49 -6.29
C PHE A 17 14.54 18.80 -5.48
N PRO A 18 13.37 19.46 -5.55
CA PRO A 18 13.12 20.65 -4.75
C PRO A 18 13.06 20.29 -3.26
N GLU A 19 13.46 21.22 -2.40
CA GLU A 19 13.40 21.03 -0.95
C GLU A 19 11.95 20.84 -0.48
N ASN A 20 11.75 19.85 0.39
CA ASN A 20 10.46 19.62 1.03
C ASN A 20 10.17 20.69 2.08
N LYS A 21 8.93 21.23 2.09
CA LYS A 21 8.46 22.08 3.20
C LYS A 21 8.14 21.31 4.47
N VAL A 22 7.78 20.03 4.34
CA VAL A 22 7.42 19.14 5.43
C VAL A 22 8.55 18.15 5.69
N ASN A 23 8.68 17.69 6.93
CA ASN A 23 9.72 16.76 7.37
C ASN A 23 9.18 15.36 7.67
N TRP A 24 8.03 14.99 7.09
CA TRP A 24 7.40 13.69 7.31
C TRP A 24 8.35 12.54 6.96
N GLN A 25 8.34 11.51 7.82
CA GLN A 25 9.09 10.28 7.63
C GLN A 25 8.12 9.15 7.32
N LEU A 26 8.52 8.23 6.45
CA LEU A 26 7.74 7.02 6.19
C LEU A 26 7.76 6.09 7.40
N ASP A 27 6.60 5.51 7.69
CA ASP A 27 6.38 4.47 8.67
C ASP A 27 5.70 3.28 7.97
N ALA A 28 6.35 2.12 7.99
CA ALA A 28 5.89 0.93 7.29
C ALA A 28 4.50 0.44 7.77
N LYS A 29 4.13 0.69 9.04
CA LYS A 29 2.81 0.33 9.56
C LYS A 29 1.69 1.26 9.06
N ARG A 30 2.05 2.48 8.69
CA ARG A 30 1.12 3.54 8.25
C ARG A 30 1.08 3.70 6.73
N ALA A 31 2.08 3.18 6.02
CA ALA A 31 2.24 3.39 4.59
C ALA A 31 1.46 2.40 3.72
N VAL A 32 1.08 2.85 2.53
CA VAL A 32 0.61 2.06 1.39
C VAL A 32 1.44 2.44 0.18
N LEU A 33 1.86 1.47 -0.63
CA LEU A 33 2.47 1.73 -1.94
C LEU A 33 1.40 1.75 -3.02
N LEU A 34 1.28 2.86 -3.75
CA LEU A 34 0.44 3.00 -4.94
C LEU A 34 1.30 3.00 -6.21
N ILE A 35 1.13 1.98 -7.05
CA ILE A 35 1.65 1.91 -8.41
C ILE A 35 0.57 2.45 -9.36
N HIS A 36 0.75 3.70 -9.77
CA HIS A 36 -0.25 4.49 -10.48
C HIS A 36 -0.19 4.28 -12.00
N ASP A 37 -1.25 3.69 -12.57
CA ASP A 37 -1.52 3.55 -14.01
C ASP A 37 -0.33 3.00 -14.84
N MET A 38 0.44 2.06 -14.31
CA MET A 38 1.55 1.39 -15.02
C MET A 38 1.05 0.33 -16.04
N GLN A 39 0.05 0.69 -16.84
CA GLN A 39 -0.53 -0.18 -17.88
C GLN A 39 0.23 -0.09 -19.20
N ASP A 40 0.24 -1.19 -19.97
CA ASP A 40 0.88 -1.24 -21.29
C ASP A 40 0.44 -0.08 -22.20
N TYR A 41 -0.84 0.25 -22.21
CA TYR A 41 -1.39 1.37 -22.99
C TYR A 41 -0.65 2.70 -22.73
N PHE A 42 -0.41 3.06 -21.47
CA PHE A 42 0.25 4.32 -21.12
C PHE A 42 1.75 4.29 -21.36
N ILE A 43 2.39 3.16 -21.09
CA ILE A 43 3.84 2.98 -21.28
C ILE A 43 4.19 2.90 -22.78
N ASN A 44 3.28 2.43 -23.63
CA ASN A 44 3.45 2.39 -25.09
C ASN A 44 3.60 3.78 -25.75
N PHE A 45 3.29 4.88 -25.06
CA PHE A 45 3.55 6.24 -25.58
C PHE A 45 5.02 6.65 -25.47
N PHE A 46 5.83 5.93 -24.71
CA PHE A 46 7.28 6.08 -24.65
C PHE A 46 7.99 5.10 -25.59
N ASP A 47 9.26 5.37 -25.90
CA ASP A 47 10.18 4.30 -26.31
C ASP A 47 10.63 3.52 -25.07
N LYS A 48 10.14 2.30 -24.89
CA LYS A 48 10.42 1.46 -23.72
C LYS A 48 11.91 1.13 -23.52
N LYS A 49 12.74 1.30 -24.56
CA LYS A 49 14.18 1.03 -24.51
C LYS A 49 15.02 2.26 -24.18
N ALA A 50 14.40 3.44 -24.11
CA ALA A 50 15.06 4.69 -23.81
C ALA A 50 14.59 5.24 -22.46
N GLU A 51 15.41 6.11 -21.86
CA GLU A 51 15.02 6.88 -20.69
C GLU A 51 13.68 7.64 -20.93
N PRO A 52 12.78 7.70 -19.94
CA PRO A 52 12.97 7.29 -18.54
C PRO A 52 12.54 5.85 -18.21
N VAL A 53 12.04 5.06 -19.19
CA VAL A 53 11.27 3.83 -18.91
C VAL A 53 12.07 2.73 -18.18
N PRO A 54 13.31 2.37 -18.61
CA PRO A 54 14.09 1.35 -17.91
C PRO A 54 14.37 1.72 -16.45
N ALA A 55 14.79 2.97 -16.19
CA ALA A 55 15.05 3.46 -14.84
C ALA A 55 13.77 3.49 -13.99
N LEU A 56 12.67 4.01 -14.53
CA LEU A 56 11.35 4.01 -13.88
C LEU A 56 10.97 2.60 -13.39
N ILE A 57 11.06 1.60 -14.27
CA ILE A 57 10.71 0.21 -13.94
C ILE A 57 11.62 -0.32 -12.84
N GLN A 58 12.93 -0.12 -12.95
CA GLN A 58 13.90 -0.55 -11.95
C GLN A 58 13.59 0.06 -10.57
N HIS A 59 13.31 1.35 -10.51
CA HIS A 59 12.98 2.05 -9.27
C HIS A 59 11.67 1.52 -8.65
N ILE A 60 10.62 1.33 -9.46
CA ILE A 60 9.35 0.76 -8.98
C ILE A 60 9.55 -0.67 -8.45
N GLN A 61 10.35 -1.50 -9.12
CA GLN A 61 10.66 -2.87 -8.64
C GLN A 61 11.38 -2.85 -7.29
N LEU A 62 12.37 -1.98 -7.11
CA LEU A 62 13.11 -1.85 -5.85
C LEU A 62 12.18 -1.41 -4.69
N ILE A 63 11.31 -0.42 -4.95
CA ILE A 63 10.35 0.06 -3.95
C ILE A 63 9.30 -1.01 -3.64
N LYS A 64 8.76 -1.68 -4.65
CA LYS A 64 7.80 -2.78 -4.48
C LYS A 64 8.40 -3.90 -3.64
N GLN A 65 9.64 -4.30 -3.92
CA GLN A 65 10.33 -5.32 -3.15
C GLN A 65 10.52 -4.91 -1.69
N ALA A 66 10.96 -3.67 -1.44
CA ALA A 66 11.12 -3.15 -0.07
C ALA A 66 9.77 -3.07 0.67
N ALA A 67 8.72 -2.61 -0.01
CA ALA A 67 7.36 -2.55 0.54
C ALA A 67 6.84 -3.95 0.92
N SER A 68 6.96 -4.92 0.01
CA SER A 68 6.56 -6.31 0.27
C SER A 68 7.31 -6.92 1.44
N THR A 69 8.64 -6.77 1.50
CA THR A 69 9.45 -7.27 2.63
C THR A 69 9.05 -6.64 3.97
N ALA A 70 8.62 -5.38 3.97
CA ALA A 70 8.21 -4.66 5.18
C ALA A 70 6.71 -4.80 5.52
N GLY A 71 5.94 -5.62 4.81
CA GLY A 71 4.50 -5.77 5.03
C GLY A 71 3.67 -4.53 4.70
N ILE A 72 4.20 -3.63 3.84
CA ILE A 72 3.45 -2.49 3.29
C ILE A 72 2.57 -3.02 2.15
N PRO A 73 1.24 -2.82 2.21
CA PRO A 73 0.35 -3.20 1.12
C PRO A 73 0.68 -2.48 -0.18
N VAL A 74 0.59 -3.20 -1.29
CA VAL A 74 0.78 -2.65 -2.63
C VAL A 74 -0.57 -2.59 -3.34
N VAL A 75 -0.90 -1.40 -3.82
CA VAL A 75 -2.12 -1.08 -4.54
C VAL A 75 -1.76 -0.63 -5.95
N TYR A 76 -2.49 -1.15 -6.93
CA TYR A 76 -2.41 -0.75 -8.33
C TYR A 76 -3.67 0.01 -8.71
N THR A 77 -3.51 0.94 -9.63
CA THR A 77 -4.64 1.53 -10.37
C THR A 77 -4.52 1.17 -11.84
N ALA A 78 -5.66 0.81 -12.43
CA ALA A 78 -5.75 0.44 -13.83
C ALA A 78 -7.06 0.95 -14.43
N GLN A 79 -6.99 1.74 -15.50
CA GLN A 79 -8.17 2.16 -16.24
C GLN A 79 -8.81 0.97 -16.98
N PRO A 80 -10.14 0.83 -16.95
CA PRO A 80 -10.83 -0.20 -17.72
C PRO A 80 -10.89 0.19 -19.20
N ALA A 81 -10.86 -0.82 -20.07
CA ALA A 81 -11.11 -0.63 -21.50
C ALA A 81 -12.59 -0.30 -21.79
N ASN A 82 -12.85 0.38 -22.91
CA ASN A 82 -14.19 0.58 -23.46
C ASN A 82 -15.18 1.19 -22.45
N GLN A 83 -14.74 2.25 -21.76
CA GLN A 83 -15.56 2.94 -20.75
C GLN A 83 -16.88 3.45 -21.33
N ASP A 84 -17.96 3.30 -20.56
CA ASP A 84 -19.22 3.99 -20.86
C ASP A 84 -18.97 5.50 -20.97
N PRO A 85 -19.39 6.17 -22.06
CA PRO A 85 -19.27 7.62 -22.21
C PRO A 85 -19.82 8.43 -21.04
N GLN A 86 -20.88 7.97 -20.37
CA GLN A 86 -21.44 8.64 -19.20
C GLN A 86 -20.50 8.56 -18.00
N GLU A 87 -19.88 7.40 -17.78
CA GLU A 87 -18.91 7.21 -16.70
C GLU A 87 -17.59 7.92 -16.99
N ARG A 88 -17.14 7.93 -18.24
CA ARG A 88 -15.94 8.65 -18.68
C ARG A 88 -16.10 10.17 -18.63
N ALA A 89 -17.28 10.66 -19.00
CA ALA A 89 -17.67 12.07 -18.93
C ALA A 89 -16.63 13.01 -19.59
N LEU A 90 -16.29 14.12 -18.92
CA LEU A 90 -15.43 15.20 -19.43
C LEU A 90 -13.99 14.77 -19.79
N LEU A 91 -13.53 13.59 -19.34
CA LEU A 91 -12.27 13.04 -19.83
C LEU A 91 -12.29 12.85 -21.35
N THR A 92 -13.48 12.60 -21.92
CA THR A 92 -13.67 12.43 -23.37
C THR A 92 -13.29 13.67 -24.14
N ASP A 93 -13.64 14.84 -23.64
CA ASP A 93 -13.36 16.12 -24.30
C ASP A 93 -11.85 16.39 -24.39
N PHE A 94 -11.11 15.99 -23.35
CA PHE A 94 -9.65 16.15 -23.28
C PHE A 94 -8.88 15.04 -24.00
N TRP A 95 -9.27 13.78 -23.84
CA TRP A 95 -8.45 12.61 -24.19
C TRP A 95 -9.10 11.65 -25.20
N GLY A 96 -10.28 11.97 -25.71
CA GLY A 96 -11.09 11.05 -26.49
C GLY A 96 -11.66 9.91 -25.65
N THR A 97 -12.16 8.86 -26.29
CA THR A 97 -12.89 7.75 -25.64
C THR A 97 -12.04 6.85 -24.76
N GLY A 98 -10.71 7.04 -24.74
CA GLY A 98 -9.79 6.30 -23.89
C GLY A 98 -9.29 4.99 -24.50
N LEU A 99 -8.66 4.17 -23.66
CA LEU A 99 -8.11 2.87 -24.04
C LEU A 99 -9.21 1.83 -24.34
N THR A 100 -8.98 1.00 -25.34
CA THR A 100 -9.85 -0.11 -25.74
C THR A 100 -9.18 -1.49 -25.56
N GLN A 101 -7.86 -1.49 -25.36
CA GLN A 101 -6.98 -2.65 -25.24
C GLN A 101 -5.74 -2.25 -24.41
N ASP A 102 -4.79 -3.18 -24.25
CA ASP A 102 -3.52 -2.95 -23.54
C ASP A 102 -3.72 -2.49 -22.08
N THR A 103 -4.74 -3.04 -21.43
CA THR A 103 -5.15 -2.69 -20.05
C THR A 103 -4.34 -3.40 -18.98
N ALA A 104 -3.49 -4.36 -19.34
CA ALA A 104 -2.66 -5.06 -18.38
C ALA A 104 -1.62 -4.12 -17.77
N ILE A 105 -1.33 -4.28 -16.49
CA ILE A 105 -0.10 -3.73 -15.90
C ILE A 105 1.09 -4.36 -16.62
N ILE A 106 2.13 -3.58 -16.92
CA ILE A 106 3.31 -4.09 -17.62
C ILE A 106 3.94 -5.26 -16.85
N THR A 107 4.44 -6.25 -17.59
CA THR A 107 4.97 -7.50 -17.01
C THR A 107 6.04 -7.27 -15.95
N ASP A 108 6.93 -6.29 -16.14
CA ASP A 108 8.04 -6.03 -15.24
C ASP A 108 7.63 -5.59 -13.83
N VAL A 109 6.41 -5.04 -13.66
CA VAL A 109 5.87 -4.64 -12.36
C VAL A 109 4.49 -5.24 -12.12
N ALA A 110 4.22 -6.43 -12.66
CA ALA A 110 2.94 -7.09 -12.55
C ALA A 110 2.52 -7.30 -11.06
N PRO A 111 1.22 -7.22 -10.75
CA PRO A 111 0.70 -7.56 -9.42
C PRO A 111 1.03 -9.00 -9.00
N GLN A 112 1.22 -9.20 -7.69
CA GLN A 112 1.37 -10.50 -7.02
C GLN A 112 0.07 -10.84 -6.25
N ASP A 113 -0.05 -12.07 -5.76
CA ASP A 113 -1.31 -12.59 -5.16
C ASP A 113 -1.87 -11.75 -3.99
N ASN A 114 -1.01 -11.05 -3.26
CA ASN A 114 -1.39 -10.20 -2.12
C ASN A 114 -1.56 -8.71 -2.49
N ASP A 115 -1.35 -8.35 -3.75
CA ASP A 115 -1.50 -6.97 -4.21
C ASP A 115 -2.96 -6.67 -4.58
N VAL A 116 -3.39 -5.44 -4.32
CA VAL A 116 -4.76 -5.00 -4.65
C VAL A 116 -4.73 -4.23 -5.97
N THR A 117 -5.70 -4.47 -6.84
CA THR A 117 -5.88 -3.66 -8.07
C THR A 117 -7.24 -2.99 -8.08
N TYR A 118 -7.26 -1.67 -8.18
CA TYR A 118 -8.49 -0.88 -8.30
C TYR A 118 -8.70 -0.34 -9.71
N THR A 119 -9.94 -0.43 -10.17
CA THR A 119 -10.37 0.17 -11.44
C THR A 119 -10.36 1.70 -11.33
N LYS A 120 -9.63 2.36 -12.22
CA LYS A 120 -9.38 3.80 -12.21
C LYS A 120 -10.30 4.55 -13.17
N TRP A 121 -10.97 5.59 -12.65
CA TRP A 121 -11.97 6.34 -13.43
C TRP A 121 -11.62 7.81 -13.69
N ARG A 122 -10.75 8.42 -12.86
CA ARG A 122 -10.38 9.84 -12.93
C ARG A 122 -8.88 10.00 -12.72
N TYR A 123 -8.35 11.22 -12.77
CA TYR A 123 -6.93 11.46 -12.51
C TYR A 123 -6.50 11.07 -11.10
N SER A 124 -7.32 11.34 -10.08
CA SER A 124 -7.03 10.90 -8.71
C SER A 124 -7.37 9.42 -8.51
N ALA A 125 -6.54 8.71 -7.75
CA ALA A 125 -6.78 7.33 -7.34
C ALA A 125 -7.90 7.16 -6.31
N PHE A 126 -8.36 8.24 -5.67
CA PHE A 126 -9.44 8.21 -4.67
C PHE A 126 -10.84 8.37 -5.26
N LYS A 127 -10.95 8.90 -6.49
CA LYS A 127 -12.24 9.22 -7.09
C LYS A 127 -12.86 7.96 -7.71
N LYS A 128 -14.00 7.55 -7.17
CA LYS A 128 -14.75 6.33 -7.55
C LYS A 128 -13.96 5.04 -7.30
N THR A 129 -13.20 4.98 -6.20
CA THR A 129 -12.49 3.79 -5.73
C THR A 129 -12.70 3.64 -4.22
N PRO A 130 -12.51 2.43 -3.66
CA PRO A 130 -12.58 2.24 -2.22
C PRO A 130 -11.27 2.63 -1.49
N LEU A 131 -10.31 3.28 -2.17
CA LEU A 131 -8.96 3.48 -1.65
C LEU A 131 -8.94 4.20 -0.29
N LEU A 132 -9.72 5.28 -0.13
CA LEU A 132 -9.76 6.02 1.14
C LEU A 132 -10.34 5.19 2.28
N GLU A 133 -11.49 4.56 2.05
CA GLU A 133 -12.17 3.72 3.04
C GLU A 133 -11.26 2.58 3.48
N TRP A 134 -10.66 1.87 2.52
CA TRP A 134 -9.72 0.78 2.80
C TRP A 134 -8.45 1.24 3.54
N MET A 135 -7.90 2.42 3.21
CA MET A 135 -6.76 3.00 3.94
C MET A 135 -7.14 3.31 5.40
N ASN A 136 -8.31 3.89 5.63
CA ASN A 136 -8.82 4.18 6.97
C ASN A 136 -9.07 2.89 7.78
N ASP A 137 -9.72 1.90 7.18
CA ASP A 137 -10.03 0.61 7.81
C ASP A 137 -8.76 -0.18 8.21
N THR A 138 -7.68 0.01 7.46
CA THR A 138 -6.37 -0.59 7.74
C THR A 138 -5.46 0.27 8.61
N GLY A 139 -5.92 1.46 9.04
CA GLY A 139 -5.17 2.36 9.90
C GLY A 139 -3.94 2.99 9.23
N ARG A 140 -4.00 3.19 7.91
CA ARG A 140 -2.87 3.66 7.08
C ARG A 140 -3.13 5.05 6.55
N ASP A 141 -2.31 6.01 6.97
CA ASP A 141 -2.44 7.44 6.64
C ASP A 141 -1.23 7.98 5.85
N GLN A 142 -0.42 7.10 5.24
CA GLN A 142 0.68 7.48 4.36
C GLN A 142 0.57 6.77 3.01
N LEU A 143 0.78 7.50 1.91
CA LEU A 143 0.68 6.97 0.55
C LEU A 143 1.97 7.22 -0.23
N ILE A 144 2.74 6.18 -0.52
CA ILE A 144 3.89 6.21 -1.41
C ILE A 144 3.35 6.13 -2.85
N ILE A 145 3.67 7.09 -3.71
CA ILE A 145 3.11 7.17 -5.06
C ILE A 145 4.24 7.07 -6.10
N VAL A 146 4.11 6.08 -6.98
CA VAL A 146 5.00 5.83 -8.12
C VAL A 146 4.17 5.63 -9.40
N GLY A 147 4.80 5.72 -10.58
CA GLY A 147 4.15 5.44 -11.86
C GLY A 147 3.93 6.68 -12.75
N VAL A 148 2.84 6.70 -13.54
CA VAL A 148 2.62 7.72 -14.59
C VAL A 148 1.20 8.30 -14.57
N TYR A 149 0.97 9.52 -15.07
CA TYR A 149 1.96 10.57 -15.40
C TYR A 149 2.09 11.56 -14.24
N ALA A 150 3.30 12.05 -14.00
CA ALA A 150 3.64 12.84 -12.80
C ALA A 150 2.73 14.07 -12.60
N HIS A 151 2.55 14.93 -13.61
CA HIS A 151 1.74 16.14 -13.50
C HIS A 151 0.22 15.93 -13.61
N ILE A 152 -0.24 14.73 -14.00
CA ILE A 152 -1.67 14.46 -14.20
C ILE A 152 -2.21 13.62 -13.05
N GLY A 153 -2.03 12.30 -13.11
CA GLY A 153 -2.64 11.34 -12.21
C GLY A 153 -1.96 11.33 -10.84
N VAL A 154 -0.63 11.31 -10.84
CA VAL A 154 0.19 11.34 -9.62
C VAL A 154 -0.04 12.63 -8.86
N LEU A 155 0.08 13.80 -9.52
CA LEU A 155 -0.17 15.10 -8.90
C LEU A 155 -1.59 15.22 -8.35
N SER A 156 -2.61 14.84 -9.12
CA SER A 156 -4.01 14.87 -8.67
C SER A 156 -4.25 13.95 -7.48
N THR A 157 -3.63 12.77 -7.47
CA THR A 157 -3.73 11.81 -6.36
C THR A 157 -3.02 12.33 -5.11
N ALA A 158 -1.83 12.92 -5.24
CA ALA A 158 -1.14 13.54 -4.12
C ALA A 158 -1.94 14.69 -3.52
N LEU A 159 -2.52 15.56 -4.36
CA LEU A 159 -3.37 16.65 -3.88
C LEU A 159 -4.62 16.14 -3.15
N ASP A 160 -5.29 15.13 -3.68
CA ASP A 160 -6.43 14.50 -3.01
C ASP A 160 -6.02 13.82 -1.70
N ALA A 161 -4.92 13.05 -1.69
CA ALA A 161 -4.40 12.42 -0.47
C ALA A 161 -4.23 13.46 0.64
N PHE A 162 -3.52 14.56 0.32
CA PHE A 162 -3.31 15.66 1.24
C PHE A 162 -4.62 16.26 1.78
N MET A 163 -5.62 16.46 0.92
CA MET A 163 -6.93 16.99 1.33
C MET A 163 -7.79 15.99 2.11
N LEU A 164 -7.43 14.71 2.07
CA LEU A 164 -8.11 13.61 2.77
C LEU A 164 -7.33 13.15 4.01
N ASP A 165 -6.41 13.99 4.51
CA ASP A 165 -5.57 13.74 5.68
C ASP A 165 -4.63 12.53 5.56
N ILE A 166 -4.33 12.11 4.32
CA ILE A 166 -3.30 11.11 3.99
C ILE A 166 -2.02 11.83 3.57
N GLN A 167 -0.86 11.46 4.11
CA GLN A 167 0.43 12.05 3.74
C GLN A 167 0.96 11.43 2.43
N PRO A 168 1.00 12.15 1.30
CA PRO A 168 1.57 11.60 0.08
C PRO A 168 3.09 11.78 0.03
N PHE A 169 3.75 10.71 -0.39
CA PHE A 169 5.17 10.61 -0.65
C PHE A 169 5.38 10.24 -2.12
N VAL A 170 5.60 11.24 -2.97
CA VAL A 170 5.88 11.00 -4.40
C VAL A 170 7.35 10.67 -4.57
N VAL A 171 7.65 9.56 -5.25
CA VAL A 171 9.03 9.12 -5.44
C VAL A 171 9.56 9.66 -6.77
N GLY A 172 10.38 10.71 -6.72
CA GLY A 172 10.72 11.53 -7.89
C GLY A 172 11.48 10.79 -8.98
N ASP A 173 12.30 9.79 -8.61
CA ASP A 173 13.00 8.91 -9.55
C ASP A 173 12.19 7.63 -9.88
N ALA A 174 10.95 7.52 -9.40
CA ALA A 174 10.02 6.42 -9.72
C ALA A 174 8.68 6.94 -10.29
N VAL A 175 8.69 8.13 -10.88
CA VAL A 175 7.60 8.64 -11.71
C VAL A 175 8.11 9.05 -13.08
N ALA A 176 7.23 9.05 -14.08
CA ALA A 176 7.55 9.60 -15.39
C ALA A 176 6.42 10.47 -15.94
N ASP A 177 6.73 11.28 -16.94
CA ASP A 177 5.82 12.27 -17.48
C ASP A 177 6.00 12.48 -18.99
N PHE A 178 5.19 13.36 -19.58
CA PHE A 178 5.27 13.76 -20.99
C PHE A 178 6.56 14.50 -21.34
N SER A 179 7.19 15.14 -20.35
CA SER A 179 8.45 15.85 -20.52
C SER A 179 9.19 15.98 -19.19
N LEU A 180 10.50 16.25 -19.24
CA LEU A 180 11.27 16.60 -18.05
C LEU A 180 10.69 17.83 -17.33
N ALA A 181 10.17 18.81 -18.08
CA ALA A 181 9.60 20.03 -17.52
C ALA A 181 8.32 19.74 -16.73
N ASP A 182 7.42 18.91 -17.26
CA ASP A 182 6.18 18.52 -16.57
C ASP A 182 6.49 17.68 -15.32
N HIS A 183 7.46 16.78 -15.43
CA HIS A 183 7.97 16.01 -14.30
C HIS A 183 8.45 16.95 -13.19
N GLN A 184 9.38 17.86 -13.49
CA GLN A 184 9.93 18.81 -12.52
C GLN A 184 8.86 19.73 -11.93
N TYR A 185 7.89 20.17 -12.75
CA TYR A 185 6.75 20.95 -12.30
C TYR A 185 5.93 20.19 -11.24
N ALA A 186 5.62 18.91 -11.48
CA ALA A 186 4.88 18.09 -10.54
C ALA A 186 5.61 18.01 -9.18
N LEU A 187 6.92 17.70 -9.19
CA LEU A 187 7.72 17.61 -7.96
C LEU A 187 7.72 18.95 -7.22
N GLN A 188 7.94 20.07 -7.93
CA GLN A 188 7.96 21.40 -7.34
C GLN A 188 6.61 21.81 -6.74
N PHE A 189 5.51 21.43 -7.36
CA PHE A 189 4.18 21.67 -6.81
C PHE A 189 3.99 20.87 -5.52
N ILE A 190 4.30 19.57 -5.55
CA ILE A 190 4.08 18.65 -4.43
C ILE A 190 4.86 19.11 -3.20
N THR A 191 6.18 19.31 -3.31
CA THR A 191 7.02 19.72 -2.15
C THR A 191 6.58 21.06 -1.56
N GLY A 192 6.01 21.93 -2.39
CA GLY A 192 5.57 23.25 -1.99
C GLY A 192 4.16 23.29 -1.39
N ARG A 193 3.27 22.34 -1.72
CA ARG A 193 1.81 22.50 -1.51
C ARG A 193 1.07 21.24 -1.07
N ALA A 194 1.53 20.06 -1.40
CA ALA A 194 0.69 18.87 -1.35
C ALA A 194 1.38 17.60 -0.85
N GLY A 195 2.66 17.62 -0.48
CA GLY A 195 3.30 16.40 0.00
C GLY A 195 4.81 16.48 0.20
N SER A 196 5.40 15.29 0.31
CA SER A 196 6.84 15.09 0.31
C SER A 196 7.28 14.42 -0.99
N VAL A 197 8.38 14.88 -1.57
CA VAL A 197 9.10 14.18 -2.64
C VAL A 197 10.34 13.51 -2.06
N LYS A 198 10.54 12.23 -2.35
CA LYS A 198 11.71 11.46 -1.90
C LYS A 198 12.33 10.72 -3.09
N SER A 199 13.60 10.31 -2.95
CA SER A 199 14.22 9.37 -3.88
C SER A 199 13.89 7.93 -3.51
N THR A 200 14.04 7.02 -4.47
CA THR A 200 13.88 5.58 -4.28
C THR A 200 14.78 5.09 -3.15
N GLN A 201 16.05 5.53 -3.16
CA GLN A 201 16.99 5.20 -2.11
C GLN A 201 16.47 5.64 -0.73
N ARG A 202 16.00 6.88 -0.60
CA ARG A 202 15.53 7.41 0.69
C ARG A 202 14.26 6.70 1.18
N VAL A 203 13.34 6.36 0.28
CA VAL A 203 12.15 5.59 0.61
C VAL A 203 12.52 4.20 1.14
N ILE A 204 13.44 3.50 0.47
CA ILE A 204 13.89 2.17 0.91
C ILE A 204 14.56 2.25 2.28
N GLU A 205 15.43 3.24 2.51
CA GLU A 205 16.09 3.47 3.80
C GLU A 205 15.06 3.71 4.92
N GLU A 206 14.04 4.56 4.70
CA GLU A 206 13.02 4.84 5.71
C GLU A 206 12.11 3.63 5.98
N ILE A 207 11.72 2.88 4.94
CA ILE A 207 10.96 1.63 5.10
C ILE A 207 11.76 0.62 5.94
N GLN A 208 13.03 0.39 5.59
CA GLN A 208 13.89 -0.55 6.31
C GLN A 208 14.14 -0.11 7.74
N HIS A 209 14.38 1.18 7.99
CA HIS A 209 14.59 1.70 9.33
C HIS A 209 13.33 1.60 10.19
N SER A 210 12.16 1.93 9.63
CA SER A 210 10.87 1.77 10.29
C SER A 210 10.56 0.30 10.62
N ALA A 211 10.83 -0.62 9.68
CA ALA A 211 10.64 -2.05 9.89
C ALA A 211 11.63 -2.64 10.91
N GLN A 212 12.90 -2.20 10.92
CA GLN A 212 13.93 -2.64 11.88
C GLN A 212 13.73 -2.06 13.29
N SER A 213 13.13 -0.87 13.40
CA SER A 213 12.72 -0.31 14.70
C SER A 213 11.62 -1.13 15.36
N PHE A 214 11.05 -2.08 14.61
CA PHE A 214 10.14 -3.10 15.09
C PHE A 214 10.85 -4.47 15.18
N THR A 215 11.86 -4.56 16.05
CA THR A 215 12.12 -5.84 16.71
C THR A 215 10.98 -6.03 17.70
N PRO A 216 10.15 -7.09 17.63
CA PRO A 216 9.16 -7.35 18.66
C PRO A 216 9.89 -7.37 19.99
N THR A 217 9.66 -6.38 20.83
CA THR A 217 10.18 -6.45 22.19
C THR A 217 9.36 -7.48 22.93
N ALA A 218 9.88 -8.06 24.02
CA ALA A 218 9.10 -9.00 24.84
C ALA A 218 7.77 -8.39 25.38
N LEU A 219 7.58 -7.07 25.26
CA LEU A 219 6.39 -6.31 25.60
C LEU A 219 5.34 -6.24 24.48
N ASP A 220 5.70 -6.57 23.24
CA ASP A 220 4.79 -6.61 22.09
C ASP A 220 4.27 -8.03 21.78
N MET A 221 4.74 -9.03 22.53
CA MET A 221 4.25 -10.40 22.41
C MET A 221 2.90 -10.51 23.09
N ILE A 222 1.93 -11.16 22.43
CA ILE A 222 0.70 -11.51 23.12
C ILE A 222 1.01 -12.57 24.17
N ASP A 223 0.74 -12.25 25.43
CA ASP A 223 0.86 -13.18 26.53
C ASP A 223 -0.46 -13.92 26.79
N LEU A 224 -0.38 -14.97 27.62
CA LEU A 224 -1.54 -15.83 27.88
C LEU A 224 -2.65 -15.07 28.61
N GLU A 225 -2.29 -14.09 29.42
CA GLU A 225 -3.22 -13.27 30.19
C GLU A 225 -4.04 -12.35 29.27
N THR A 226 -3.39 -11.72 28.29
CA THR A 226 -4.08 -10.92 27.25
C THR A 226 -5.05 -11.78 26.44
N MET A 227 -4.61 -12.97 26.01
CA MET A 227 -5.49 -13.91 25.30
C MET A 227 -6.68 -14.34 26.15
N GLN A 228 -6.47 -14.56 27.46
CA GLN A 228 -7.52 -14.94 28.41
C GLN A 228 -8.54 -13.81 28.57
N GLN A 229 -8.06 -12.57 28.69
CA GLN A 229 -8.92 -11.40 28.82
C GLN A 229 -9.76 -11.16 27.56
N ASP A 230 -9.18 -11.35 26.37
CA ASP A 230 -9.91 -11.21 25.10
C ASP A 230 -11.00 -12.28 24.94
N VAL A 231 -10.73 -13.51 25.39
CA VAL A 231 -11.73 -14.59 25.43
C VAL A 231 -12.84 -14.28 26.42
N ALA A 232 -12.51 -13.77 27.61
CA ALA A 232 -13.49 -13.35 28.60
C ALA A 232 -14.41 -12.25 28.03
N GLU A 233 -13.82 -11.23 27.39
CA GLU A 233 -14.54 -10.11 26.79
C GLU A 233 -15.52 -10.57 25.68
N ILE A 234 -15.08 -11.47 24.79
CA ILE A 234 -15.94 -11.92 23.67
C ILE A 234 -17.03 -12.90 24.10
N LEU A 235 -16.82 -13.60 25.22
CA LEU A 235 -17.79 -14.52 25.81
C LEU A 235 -18.73 -13.84 26.82
N ASP A 236 -18.45 -12.58 27.19
CA ASP A 236 -19.16 -11.84 28.25
C ASP A 236 -19.10 -12.57 29.60
N LEU A 237 -17.90 -13.04 29.94
CA LEU A 237 -17.58 -13.77 31.17
C LEU A 237 -16.51 -13.01 31.98
N ASP A 238 -16.41 -13.31 33.27
CA ASP A 238 -15.30 -12.82 34.08
C ASP A 238 -14.01 -13.59 33.75
N ILE A 239 -12.85 -12.92 33.83
CA ILE A 239 -11.55 -13.55 33.53
C ILE A 239 -11.26 -14.78 34.41
N GLU A 240 -11.78 -14.77 35.64
CA GLU A 240 -11.66 -15.86 36.61
C GLU A 240 -12.44 -17.12 36.19
N GLU A 241 -13.43 -16.97 35.30
CA GLU A 241 -14.22 -18.08 34.73
C GLU A 241 -13.55 -18.73 33.52
N ILE A 242 -12.50 -18.11 32.97
CA ILE A 242 -11.77 -18.65 31.83
C ILE A 242 -10.60 -19.51 32.33
N ASP A 243 -10.81 -20.81 32.49
CA ASP A 243 -9.70 -21.75 32.66
C ASP A 243 -8.98 -21.95 31.32
N VAL A 244 -7.71 -21.56 31.27
CA VAL A 244 -6.86 -21.63 30.08
C VAL A 244 -6.62 -23.06 29.58
N ASP A 245 -6.85 -24.06 30.42
CA ASP A 245 -6.72 -25.49 30.12
C ASP A 245 -8.07 -26.17 29.82
N GLU A 246 -9.18 -25.43 29.95
CA GLU A 246 -10.51 -25.93 29.61
C GLU A 246 -10.80 -25.82 28.10
N ASN A 247 -11.73 -26.65 27.63
CA ASN A 247 -12.17 -26.64 26.25
C ASN A 247 -13.02 -25.37 26.00
N LEU A 248 -12.50 -24.47 25.17
CA LEU A 248 -13.12 -23.19 24.82
C LEU A 248 -14.52 -23.37 24.20
N MET A 249 -14.78 -24.49 23.51
CA MET A 249 -16.11 -24.76 22.96
C MET A 249 -17.14 -25.07 24.06
N LEU A 250 -16.72 -25.62 25.20
CA LEU A 250 -17.59 -25.82 26.37
C LEU A 250 -17.92 -24.49 27.05
N LEU A 251 -17.02 -23.51 26.96
CA LEU A 251 -17.22 -22.13 27.42
C LEU A 251 -18.05 -21.28 26.45
N GLY A 252 -18.51 -21.85 25.33
CA GLY A 252 -19.37 -21.15 24.36
C GLY A 252 -18.62 -20.36 23.28
N LEU A 253 -17.33 -20.66 23.05
CA LEU A 253 -16.58 -20.11 21.93
C LEU A 253 -16.96 -20.83 20.63
N ASP A 254 -17.59 -20.10 19.71
CA ASP A 254 -17.92 -20.56 18.36
C ASP A 254 -16.90 -20.06 17.31
N SER A 255 -17.06 -20.52 16.07
CA SER A 255 -16.14 -20.16 14.97
C SER A 255 -16.16 -18.68 14.60
N ILE A 256 -17.28 -17.98 14.81
CA ILE A 256 -17.39 -16.55 14.46
C ILE A 256 -16.56 -15.74 15.46
N ARG A 257 -16.78 -16.00 16.76
CA ARG A 257 -16.03 -15.36 17.85
C ARG A 257 -14.55 -15.69 17.77
N ALA A 258 -14.21 -16.95 17.51
CA ALA A 258 -12.82 -17.35 17.32
C ALA A 258 -12.17 -16.57 16.16
N MET A 259 -12.82 -16.46 15.00
CA MET A 259 -12.29 -15.66 13.89
C MET A 259 -12.06 -14.19 14.26
N SER A 260 -12.97 -13.56 15.00
CA SER A 260 -12.78 -12.17 15.48
C SER A 260 -11.58 -12.02 16.41
N LEU A 261 -11.33 -12.98 17.30
CA LEU A 261 -10.13 -13.00 18.14
C LEU A 261 -8.86 -13.10 17.30
N PHE A 262 -8.84 -14.01 16.32
CA PHE A 262 -7.69 -14.16 15.43
C PHE A 262 -7.41 -12.91 14.59
N GLU A 263 -8.45 -12.20 14.13
CA GLU A 263 -8.28 -10.91 13.45
C GLU A 263 -7.69 -9.84 14.39
N LYS A 264 -8.14 -9.79 15.65
CA LYS A 264 -7.61 -8.89 16.68
C LYS A 264 -6.13 -9.15 16.94
N TRP A 265 -5.76 -10.40 17.18
CA TRP A 265 -4.37 -10.80 17.47
C TRP A 265 -3.45 -10.66 16.25
N ARG A 266 -3.97 -10.86 15.04
CA ARG A 266 -3.21 -10.61 13.81
C ARG A 266 -2.83 -9.14 13.64
N LYS A 267 -3.71 -8.21 14.03
CA LYS A 267 -3.40 -6.77 14.06
C LYS A 267 -2.28 -6.42 15.06
N GLN A 268 -2.08 -7.26 16.07
CA GLN A 268 -1.00 -7.13 17.05
C GLN A 268 0.31 -7.83 16.61
N GLY A 269 0.35 -8.40 15.39
CA GLY A 269 1.57 -8.97 14.81
C GLY A 269 1.69 -10.49 14.95
N VAL A 270 0.64 -11.20 15.38
CA VAL A 270 0.63 -12.67 15.43
C VAL A 270 0.26 -13.24 14.06
N ASP A 271 1.21 -13.87 13.38
CA ASP A 271 1.00 -14.51 12.07
C ASP A 271 0.72 -16.01 12.23
N VAL A 272 -0.50 -16.34 12.69
CA VAL A 272 -1.01 -17.71 12.81
C VAL A 272 -2.38 -17.81 12.15
N THR A 273 -2.59 -18.83 11.34
CA THR A 273 -3.87 -19.02 10.63
C THR A 273 -4.86 -19.83 11.48
N PHE A 274 -6.16 -19.54 11.38
CA PHE A 274 -7.19 -20.27 12.14
C PHE A 274 -7.15 -21.80 11.90
N SER A 275 -6.81 -22.22 10.68
CA SER A 275 -6.62 -23.63 10.31
C SER A 275 -5.51 -24.35 11.10
N GLU A 276 -4.48 -23.63 11.54
CA GLU A 276 -3.38 -24.21 12.31
C GLU A 276 -3.77 -24.49 13.77
N VAL A 277 -4.81 -23.82 14.26
CA VAL A 277 -5.15 -23.78 15.68
C VAL A 277 -6.52 -24.36 15.99
N ILE A 278 -7.42 -24.47 15.00
CA ILE A 278 -8.76 -25.05 15.19
C ILE A 278 -8.75 -26.51 15.65
N GLN A 279 -7.66 -27.25 15.42
CA GLN A 279 -7.50 -28.61 15.94
C GLN A 279 -7.24 -28.66 17.45
N LYS A 280 -6.89 -27.52 18.05
CA LYS A 280 -6.62 -27.35 19.47
C LYS A 280 -7.86 -26.72 20.12
N VAL A 281 -8.23 -27.23 21.30
CA VAL A 281 -9.49 -26.85 21.96
C VAL A 281 -9.30 -25.98 23.20
N THR A 282 -8.07 -25.74 23.65
CA THR A 282 -7.78 -24.97 24.86
C THR A 282 -7.00 -23.70 24.54
N LEU A 283 -7.16 -22.68 25.38
CA LEU A 283 -6.49 -21.40 25.19
C LEU A 283 -4.97 -21.52 25.33
N ARG A 284 -4.49 -22.33 26.28
CA ARG A 284 -3.06 -22.62 26.46
C ARG A 284 -2.45 -23.23 25.20
N ALA A 285 -3.17 -24.14 24.54
CA ALA A 285 -2.68 -24.77 23.32
C ALA A 285 -2.65 -23.80 22.13
N TRP A 286 -3.60 -22.86 22.07
CA TRP A 286 -3.58 -21.76 21.11
C TRP A 286 -2.37 -20.85 21.33
N TRP A 287 -2.20 -20.39 22.57
CA TRP A 287 -1.05 -19.60 22.98
C TRP A 287 0.28 -20.26 22.61
N GLN A 288 0.45 -21.57 22.85
CA GLN A 288 1.73 -22.26 22.56
C GLN A 288 2.07 -22.26 21.07
N THR A 289 1.05 -22.26 20.22
CA THR A 289 1.22 -22.13 18.76
C THR A 289 1.69 -20.73 18.41
N MET A 290 1.07 -19.73 19.04
CA MET A 290 1.39 -18.32 18.82
C MET A 290 2.74 -17.95 19.41
N GLU A 291 3.12 -18.43 20.59
CA GLU A 291 4.46 -18.23 21.17
C GLU A 291 5.52 -18.83 20.24
N ALA A 292 5.33 -20.06 19.75
CA ALA A 292 6.26 -20.68 18.82
C ALA A 292 6.40 -19.89 17.50
N ALA A 293 5.31 -19.29 17.01
CA ALA A 293 5.32 -18.42 15.83
C ALA A 293 6.03 -17.08 16.12
N GLN A 294 5.74 -16.45 17.26
CA GLN A 294 6.36 -15.21 17.72
C GLN A 294 7.87 -15.39 17.97
N THR A 295 8.28 -16.51 18.55
CA THR A 295 9.70 -16.81 18.81
C THR A 295 10.48 -17.01 17.50
N ARG A 296 9.87 -17.60 16.47
CA ARG A 296 10.48 -17.70 15.13
C ARG A 296 10.57 -16.35 14.41
N ALA A 297 9.69 -15.41 14.71
CA ALA A 297 9.75 -14.06 14.14
C ALA A 297 10.86 -13.19 14.78
N VAL A 298 11.31 -13.55 15.98
CA VAL A 298 12.34 -12.81 16.75
C VAL A 298 13.75 -13.40 16.55
N ALA A 299 13.88 -14.67 16.13
CA ALA A 299 15.15 -15.39 15.94
C ALA A 299 15.70 -15.28 14.51
#